data_AF-A0A7S0TGW9-F1
#
_entry.id   AF-A0A7S0TGW9-F1
#
_cell.length_a   1.000
_cell.length_b   1.000
_cell.length_c   1.000
_cell.angle_alpha   90.00
_cell.angle_beta   90.00
_cell.angle_gamma   90.00
#
_symmetry.space_group_name_H-M   'P 1'
#
loop_
_entity.id
_entity.type
_entity.pdbx_description
1 polymer ?
#
loop_
_entity_poly.entity_id
_entity_poly.type
_entity_poly.pdbx_seq_one_letter_code
_entity_poly.pdbx_strand_id
1 'polypeptide(L)'
;AGGVFAGRKPPAGRKVEDNAVRSVFLFTDGLANEGVTESGRLVAMLRKTLDKSPRVRVFTFGFGADHSPSMLTALAEAGSGTYYYIESEDKIPTAFADALGGLLSVAVQNVAVEFVPGPGVAVSEVHTSFPTEGSGGGGGRGRPR
;
A
#
# COMPACT_ATOMS: atom_id res chain seq x y z
N ALA A 1 14.44 -3.21 19.88
CA ALA A 1 13.15 -3.22 19.15
C ALA A 1 13.42 -2.86 17.69
N GLY A 2 13.76 -3.87 16.88
CA GLY A 2 13.93 -3.75 15.43
C GLY A 2 12.82 -4.53 14.76
N GLY A 3 12.14 -3.92 13.79
CA GLY A 3 11.02 -4.51 13.08
C GLY A 3 10.44 -3.50 12.07
N VAL A 4 9.48 -3.94 11.26
CA VAL A 4 8.87 -3.20 10.13
C VAL A 4 8.41 -1.77 10.49
N PHE A 5 8.09 -1.52 11.76
CA PHE A 5 7.61 -0.23 12.25
C PHE A 5 8.72 0.70 12.76
N ALA A 6 9.97 0.22 12.82
CA ALA A 6 11.15 1.01 13.15
C ALA A 6 11.71 1.74 11.91
N GLY A 7 10.83 2.13 10.97
CA GLY A 7 11.20 2.89 9.78
C GLY A 7 12.02 4.10 10.20
N ARG A 8 13.30 4.12 9.82
CA ARG A 8 14.17 5.27 10.08
C ARG A 8 13.60 6.48 9.37
N LYS A 9 13.57 7.63 10.07
CA LYS A 9 13.42 8.91 9.38
C LYS A 9 14.47 8.98 8.26
N PRO A 10 14.13 9.53 7.08
CA PRO A 10 15.12 9.78 6.04
C PRO A 10 16.37 10.41 6.65
N PRO A 11 17.59 10.01 6.22
CA PRO A 11 18.83 10.57 6.76
C PRO A 11 18.73 12.10 6.84
N ALA A 12 19.04 12.63 8.03
CA ALA A 12 18.86 14.04 8.34
C ALA A 12 19.57 14.91 7.29
N GLY A 13 18.82 15.83 6.66
CA GLY A 13 19.32 16.73 5.62
C GLY A 13 18.73 16.51 4.23
N ARG A 14 18.09 15.36 3.95
CA ARG A 14 17.38 15.17 2.67
C ARG A 14 15.96 15.70 2.78
N LYS A 15 15.70 16.91 2.27
CA LYS A 15 14.33 17.35 1.98
C LYS A 15 13.76 16.41 0.92
N VAL A 16 12.79 15.60 1.31
CA VAL A 16 12.01 14.78 0.38
C VAL A 16 10.83 15.63 -0.05
N GLU A 17 10.66 15.85 -1.34
CA GLU A 17 9.53 16.63 -1.88
C GLU A 17 8.19 16.01 -1.45
N ASP A 18 7.17 16.85 -1.30
CA ASP A 18 5.86 16.39 -0.78
C ASP A 18 5.23 15.34 -1.70
N ASN A 19 5.39 15.49 -3.01
CA ASN A 19 4.92 14.58 -4.07
C ASN A 19 5.90 13.44 -4.40
N ALA A 20 6.98 13.24 -3.63
CA ALA A 20 7.89 12.15 -3.90
C ALA A 20 7.19 10.79 -3.75
N VAL A 21 7.42 9.91 -4.73
CA VAL A 21 7.03 8.51 -4.64
C VAL A 21 7.81 7.85 -3.49
N ARG A 22 7.08 7.27 -2.53
CA ARG A 22 7.67 6.61 -1.34
C ARG A 22 7.26 5.15 -1.32
N SER A 23 8.22 4.28 -1.02
CA SER A 23 7.96 2.85 -0.83
C SER A 23 8.80 2.26 0.29
N VAL A 24 8.32 1.14 0.83
CA VAL A 24 9.01 0.27 1.77
C VAL A 24 9.05 -1.12 1.14
N PHE A 25 10.24 -1.72 1.15
CA PHE A 25 10.45 -3.10 0.74
C PHE A 25 10.76 -3.91 2.00
N LEU A 26 9.92 -4.90 2.29
CA LEU A 26 10.05 -5.79 3.43
C LEU A 26 10.47 -7.18 2.94
N PHE A 27 11.63 -7.64 3.39
CA PHE A 27 12.18 -8.95 3.05
C PHE A 27 12.14 -9.84 4.30
N THR A 28 11.62 -11.07 4.19
CA THR A 28 11.62 -12.05 5.30
C THR A 28 11.70 -13.48 4.79
N ASP A 29 12.57 -14.27 5.41
CA ASP A 29 12.77 -15.71 5.21
C ASP A 29 12.07 -16.55 6.29
N GLY A 30 11.43 -15.90 7.27
CA GLY A 30 10.83 -16.55 8.42
C GLY A 30 9.47 -15.99 8.84
N LEU A 31 8.86 -16.68 9.80
CA LEU A 31 7.67 -16.22 10.51
C LEU A 31 7.99 -15.04 11.45
N ALA A 32 7.03 -14.14 11.64
CA ALA A 32 7.08 -13.19 12.74
C ALA A 32 6.93 -13.96 14.06
N ASN A 33 8.05 -14.27 14.71
CA ASN A 33 8.13 -15.14 15.89
C ASN A 33 8.49 -14.39 17.19
N GLU A 34 9.02 -13.17 17.08
CA GLU A 34 9.25 -12.27 18.22
C GLU A 34 8.53 -10.93 18.06
N GLY A 35 7.96 -10.42 19.15
CA GLY A 35 7.21 -9.17 19.17
C GLY A 35 5.74 -9.34 18.80
N VAL A 36 5.22 -8.51 17.88
CA VAL A 36 3.82 -8.63 17.41
C VAL A 36 3.77 -9.68 16.31
N THR A 37 3.21 -10.84 16.62
CA THR A 37 3.15 -12.00 15.72
C THR A 37 1.77 -12.15 15.06
N GLU A 38 0.74 -11.50 15.60
CA GLU A 38 -0.62 -11.52 15.06
C GLU A 38 -0.74 -10.63 13.82
N SER A 39 -1.02 -11.24 12.67
CA SER A 39 -1.19 -10.55 11.37
C SER A 39 -2.15 -9.36 11.44
N GLY A 40 -3.28 -9.52 12.13
CA GLY A 40 -4.27 -8.44 12.29
C GLY A 40 -3.73 -7.22 13.02
N ARG A 41 -2.90 -7.43 14.06
CA ARG A 41 -2.27 -6.31 14.79
C ARG A 41 -1.14 -5.67 13.99
N LEU A 42 -0.36 -6.45 13.24
CA LEU A 42 0.64 -5.91 12.32
C LEU A 42 0.01 -5.01 11.25
N VAL A 43 -1.08 -5.48 10.63
CA VAL A 43 -1.84 -4.69 9.65
C VAL A 43 -2.43 -3.42 10.27
N ALA A 44 -3.01 -3.51 11.48
CA ALA A 44 -3.55 -2.35 12.17
C ALA A 44 -2.48 -1.31 12.51
N MET A 45 -1.30 -1.75 12.97
CA MET A 45 -0.16 -0.86 13.22
C MET A 45 0.38 -0.24 11.93
N LEU A 46 0.41 -1.01 10.84
CA LEU A 46 0.84 -0.53 9.54
C LEU A 46 -0.09 0.59 9.06
N ARG A 47 -1.40 0.35 9.04
CA ARG A 47 -2.40 1.35 8.67
C ARG A 47 -2.26 2.62 9.49
N LYS A 48 -2.16 2.51 10.81
CA LYS A 48 -1.96 3.66 11.72
C LYS A 48 -0.67 4.45 11.44
N THR A 49 0.37 3.78 10.94
CA THR A 49 1.64 4.40 10.56
C THR A 49 1.53 5.09 9.20
N LEU A 50 0.83 4.46 8.26
CA LEU A 50 0.55 4.99 6.93
C LEU A 50 -0.39 6.20 6.98
N ASP A 51 -1.38 6.23 7.88
CA ASP A 51 -2.27 7.39 8.06
C ASP A 51 -1.51 8.68 8.44
N LYS A 52 -0.34 8.53 9.07
CA LYS A 52 0.51 9.65 9.52
C LYS A 52 1.58 10.03 8.50
N SER A 53 1.73 9.26 7.43
CA SER A 53 2.81 9.39 6.46
C SER A 53 2.24 9.64 5.06
N PRO A 54 2.88 10.46 4.22
CA PRO A 54 2.46 10.60 2.83
C PRO A 54 2.52 9.24 2.11
N ARG A 55 1.36 8.79 1.60
CA ARG A 55 1.06 7.56 0.83
C ARG A 55 2.31 6.74 0.44
N VAL A 56 2.77 5.88 1.35
CA VAL A 56 3.90 4.95 1.14
C VAL A 56 3.36 3.62 0.63
N ARG A 57 3.91 3.09 -0.47
CA ARG A 57 3.62 1.71 -0.90
C ARG A 57 4.44 0.69 -0.12
N VAL A 58 3.85 -0.44 0.26
CA VAL A 58 4.57 -1.51 0.96
C VAL A 58 4.62 -2.77 0.11
N PHE A 59 5.83 -3.18 -0.27
CA PHE A 59 6.08 -4.43 -0.98
C PHE A 59 6.68 -5.43 -0.01
N THR A 60 6.18 -6.67 -0.02
CA THR A 60 6.66 -7.73 0.87
C THR A 60 7.25 -8.87 0.04
N PHE A 61 8.35 -9.44 0.51
CA PHE A 61 9.11 -10.50 -0.17
C PHE A 61 9.31 -11.64 0.83
N GLY A 62 8.73 -12.79 0.54
CA GLY A 62 8.84 -13.99 1.36
C GLY A 62 9.77 -15.01 0.70
N PHE A 63 10.77 -15.51 1.41
CA PHE A 63 11.71 -16.51 0.90
C PHE A 63 11.42 -17.91 1.46
N GLY A 64 11.42 -18.92 0.60
CA GLY A 64 11.30 -20.32 1.01
C GLY A 64 9.94 -20.67 1.61
N ALA A 65 9.80 -21.86 2.19
CA ALA A 65 8.50 -22.33 2.69
C ALA A 65 8.14 -21.81 4.10
N ASP A 66 9.11 -21.22 4.81
CA ASP A 66 9.05 -20.98 6.26
C ASP A 66 8.63 -19.54 6.65
N HIS A 67 7.94 -18.83 5.76
CA HIS A 67 7.29 -17.56 6.08
C HIS A 67 5.76 -17.70 6.10
N SER A 68 5.05 -16.60 6.39
CA SER A 68 3.59 -16.56 6.36
C SER A 68 3.10 -15.79 5.12
N PRO A 69 2.79 -16.47 3.99
CA PRO A 69 2.27 -15.81 2.80
C PRO A 69 1.02 -14.97 3.09
N SER A 70 0.09 -15.51 3.89
CA SER A 70 -1.16 -14.80 4.22
C SER A 70 -0.92 -13.49 4.99
N MET A 71 0.04 -13.49 5.92
CA MET A 71 0.43 -12.29 6.65
C MET A 71 1.10 -11.26 5.73
N LEU A 72 2.04 -11.70 4.88
CA LEU A 72 2.77 -10.81 3.99
C LEU A 72 1.88 -10.21 2.90
N THR A 73 0.92 -10.99 2.38
CA THR A 73 -0.13 -10.49 1.47
C THR A 73 -0.97 -9.43 2.16
N ALA A 74 -1.47 -9.69 3.37
CA ALA A 74 -2.30 -8.73 4.09
C ALA A 74 -1.56 -7.42 4.40
N LEU A 75 -0.25 -7.48 4.66
CA LEU A 75 0.59 -6.29 4.85
C LEU A 75 0.81 -5.51 3.55
N ALA A 76 1.10 -6.20 2.45
CA ALA A 76 1.26 -5.57 1.13
C ALA A 76 -0.03 -4.86 0.70
N GLU A 77 -1.19 -5.53 0.84
CA GLU A 77 -2.50 -4.97 0.54
C GLU A 77 -2.81 -3.75 1.40
N ALA A 78 -2.56 -3.84 2.71
CA ALA A 78 -2.76 -2.70 3.62
C ALA A 78 -1.87 -1.50 3.29
N GLY A 79 -0.71 -1.74 2.69
CA GLY A 79 0.20 -0.71 2.18
C GLY A 79 0.05 -0.42 0.69
N SER A 80 -1.02 -0.86 0.01
CA SER A 80 -1.22 -0.65 -1.43
C SER A 80 -0.01 -1.02 -2.30
N GLY A 81 0.68 -2.11 -1.94
CA GLY A 81 1.74 -2.71 -2.75
C GLY A 81 1.48 -4.20 -2.99
N THR A 82 2.54 -4.93 -3.31
CA THR A 82 2.45 -6.33 -3.78
C THR A 82 3.31 -7.24 -2.92
N TYR A 83 2.81 -8.46 -2.68
CA TYR A 83 3.58 -9.56 -2.11
C TYR A 83 4.25 -10.38 -3.21
N TYR A 84 5.53 -10.67 -3.02
CA TYR A 84 6.35 -11.51 -3.89
C TYR A 84 6.81 -12.75 -3.15
N TYR A 85 6.48 -13.91 -3.69
CA TYR A 85 7.06 -15.17 -3.25
C TYR A 85 8.36 -15.44 -4.00
N ILE A 86 9.45 -15.66 -3.26
CA ILE A 86 10.77 -15.94 -3.80
C ILE A 86 11.12 -17.41 -3.52
N GLU A 87 10.96 -18.22 -4.55
CA GLU A 87 11.27 -19.67 -4.50
C GLU A 87 12.78 -19.94 -4.42
N SER A 88 13.59 -19.06 -5.00
CA SER A 88 15.04 -19.21 -5.09
C SER A 88 15.74 -17.86 -5.25
N GLU A 89 16.98 -17.76 -4.77
CA GLU A 89 17.75 -16.50 -4.71
C GLU A 89 17.94 -15.84 -6.10
N ASP A 90 17.98 -16.63 -7.17
CA ASP A 90 18.08 -16.13 -8.55
C ASP A 90 16.84 -15.33 -9.00
N LYS A 91 15.70 -15.47 -8.31
CA LYS A 91 14.46 -14.73 -8.61
C LYS A 91 14.39 -13.36 -7.94
N ILE A 92 15.25 -13.10 -6.95
CA ILE A 92 15.27 -11.82 -6.21
C ILE A 92 15.43 -10.63 -7.14
N PRO A 93 16.40 -10.61 -8.08
CA PRO A 93 16.59 -9.44 -8.94
C PRO A 93 15.36 -9.15 -9.80
N THR A 94 14.70 -10.19 -10.31
CA THR A 94 13.50 -10.04 -11.15
C THR A 94 12.32 -9.51 -10.35
N ALA A 95 12.03 -10.08 -9.17
CA ALA A 95 10.93 -9.61 -8.32
C ALA A 95 11.15 -8.18 -7.82
N PHE A 96 12.40 -7.86 -7.45
CA PHE A 96 12.76 -6.51 -7.05
C PHE A 96 12.67 -5.52 -8.21
N ALA A 97 13.12 -5.90 -9.41
CA ALA A 97 13.03 -5.08 -10.60
C ALA A 97 11.58 -4.83 -11.03
N ASP A 98 10.67 -5.79 -10.86
CA ASP A 98 9.24 -5.60 -11.10
C ASP A 98 8.64 -4.58 -10.13
N ALA A 99 8.87 -4.76 -8.83
CA ALA A 99 8.41 -3.83 -7.80
C ALA A 99 8.97 -2.40 -8.01
N LEU A 100 10.25 -2.30 -8.35
CA LEU A 100 10.91 -1.02 -8.63
C LEU A 100 10.41 -0.41 -9.94
N GLY A 101 10.24 -1.21 -10.99
CA GLY A 101 9.70 -0.78 -12.28
C GLY A 101 8.30 -0.21 -12.16
N GLY A 102 7.44 -0.86 -11.37
CA GLY A 102 6.09 -0.36 -11.03
C GLY A 102 6.07 0.91 -10.17
N LEU A 103 7.17 1.26 -9.51
CA LEU A 103 7.34 2.54 -8.82
C LEU A 103 7.88 3.63 -9.77
N LEU A 104 8.84 3.29 -10.62
CA LEU A 104 9.44 4.21 -11.59
C LEU A 104 8.47 4.57 -12.72
N SER A 105 7.51 3.69 -13.04
CA SER A 105 6.46 3.95 -14.03
C SER A 105 5.37 4.91 -13.56
N VAL A 106 5.39 5.32 -12.28
CA VAL A 106 4.40 6.23 -11.72
C VAL A 106 4.63 7.64 -12.25
N ALA A 107 3.81 8.05 -13.21
CA ALA A 107 3.85 9.41 -13.76
C ALA A 107 3.14 10.44 -12.88
N VAL A 108 2.05 10.06 -12.21
CA VAL A 108 1.21 10.96 -11.40
C VAL A 108 0.73 10.24 -10.14
N GLN A 109 0.64 10.98 -9.04
CA GLN A 109 0.03 10.53 -7.78
C GLN A 109 -1.09 11.50 -7.38
N ASN A 110 -1.99 11.07 -6.49
CA ASN A 110 -3.10 11.87 -5.99
C ASN A 110 -4.06 12.36 -7.09
N VAL A 111 -4.37 11.49 -8.03
CA VAL A 111 -5.34 11.78 -9.10
C VAL A 111 -6.75 11.83 -8.51
N ALA A 112 -7.45 12.92 -8.78
CA ALA A 112 -8.88 13.05 -8.57
C ALA A 112 -9.59 13.09 -9.92
N VAL A 113 -10.76 12.46 -10.01
CA VAL A 113 -11.61 12.50 -11.20
C VAL A 113 -12.86 13.27 -10.84
N GLU A 114 -13.09 14.39 -11.54
CA GLU A 114 -14.29 15.19 -11.39
C GLU A 114 -15.23 14.93 -12.57
N PHE A 115 -16.50 14.69 -12.27
CA PHE A 115 -17.55 14.52 -13.27
C PHE A 115 -18.60 15.62 -13.12
N VAL A 116 -18.73 16.44 -14.17
CA VAL A 116 -19.72 17.53 -14.22
C VAL A 116 -20.80 17.16 -15.25
N PRO A 117 -22.01 16.75 -14.83
CA PRO A 117 -23.07 16.42 -15.75
C PRO A 117 -23.58 17.68 -16.49
N GLY A 118 -23.97 17.50 -17.75
CA GLY A 118 -24.62 18.56 -18.52
C GLY A 118 -26.03 18.88 -18.02
N PRO A 119 -26.66 19.96 -18.51
CA PRO A 119 -28.01 20.35 -18.11
C PRO A 119 -29.02 19.21 -18.32
N GLY A 120 -29.81 18.89 -17.29
CA GLY A 120 -30.82 17.82 -17.33
C GLY A 120 -30.28 16.40 -17.16
N VAL A 121 -28.96 16.23 -16.94
CA VAL A 121 -28.34 14.93 -16.67
C VAL A 121 -28.08 14.80 -15.17
N ALA A 122 -28.47 13.67 -14.59
CA ALA A 122 -28.21 13.33 -13.19
C ALA A 122 -27.30 12.10 -13.12
N VAL A 123 -26.34 12.13 -12.19
CA VAL A 123 -25.54 10.93 -11.85
C VAL A 123 -26.38 10.07 -10.92
N SER A 124 -26.79 8.89 -11.38
CA SER A 124 -27.57 7.96 -10.57
C SER A 124 -26.69 7.20 -9.58
N GLU A 125 -25.58 6.64 -10.05
CA GLU A 125 -24.67 5.81 -9.25
C GLU A 125 -23.23 5.96 -9.75
N VAL A 126 -22.27 5.78 -8.84
CA VAL A 126 -20.83 5.74 -9.16
C VAL A 126 -20.27 4.38 -8.73
N HIS A 127 -19.83 3.57 -9.69
CA HIS A 127 -19.21 2.27 -9.41
C HIS A 127 -17.69 2.41 -9.34
N THR A 128 -17.18 2.55 -8.13
CA THR A 128 -15.73 2.67 -7.89
C THR A 128 -15.36 2.09 -6.53
N SER A 129 -14.15 1.57 -6.41
CA SER A 129 -13.54 1.19 -5.14
C SER A 129 -12.86 2.37 -4.44
N PHE A 130 -12.79 3.54 -5.09
CA PHE A 130 -12.17 4.75 -4.55
C PHE A 130 -13.19 5.63 -3.81
N PRO A 131 -12.75 6.46 -2.84
CA PRO A 131 -13.63 7.41 -2.17
C PRO A 131 -14.28 8.38 -3.16
N THR A 132 -15.55 8.69 -2.94
CA THR A 132 -16.33 9.65 -3.74
C THR A 132 -16.85 10.77 -2.86
N GLU A 133 -16.83 12.00 -3.38
CA GLU A 133 -17.47 13.16 -2.77
C GLU A 133 -18.48 13.71 -3.78
N GLY A 134 -19.73 13.88 -3.37
CA GLY A 134 -20.79 14.46 -4.21
C GLY A 134 -21.35 15.72 -3.58
N SER A 135 -21.47 16.82 -4.33
CA SER A 135 -22.10 18.06 -3.84
C SER A 135 -23.61 18.15 -4.13
N GLY A 136 -24.23 17.13 -4.71
CA GLY A 136 -25.66 17.11 -5.07
C GLY A 136 -26.51 16.31 -4.08
N GLY A 137 -27.46 16.97 -3.41
CA GLY A 137 -28.34 16.38 -2.40
C GLY A 137 -29.26 15.26 -2.91
N GLY A 138 -29.27 14.13 -2.21
CA GLY A 138 -30.18 13.01 -2.45
C GLY A 138 -29.55 11.69 -2.04
N GLY A 139 -29.99 11.11 -0.91
CA GLY A 139 -29.30 10.04 -0.20
C GLY A 139 -29.08 8.74 -0.99
N GLY A 140 -27.88 8.19 -0.88
CA GLY A 140 -27.54 6.84 -1.34
C GLY A 140 -26.42 6.27 -0.46
N ARG A 141 -26.79 5.38 0.47
CA ARG A 141 -25.83 4.68 1.34
C ARG A 141 -25.09 3.63 0.51
N GLY A 142 -23.85 3.91 0.12
CA GLY A 142 -22.93 2.89 -0.39
C GLY A 142 -22.53 1.94 0.74
N ARG A 143 -23.02 0.70 0.72
CA ARG A 143 -22.44 -0.41 1.49
C ARG A 143 -21.33 -1.03 0.64
N PRO A 144 -20.12 -1.25 1.19
CA PRO A 144 -19.13 -2.08 0.52
C PRO A 144 -19.56 -3.55 0.61
N ARG A 145 -19.37 -4.30 -0.49
CA ARG A 145 -19.30 -5.76 -0.47
C ARG A 145 -17.85 -6.18 -0.23
#